data_AF-A0A9E2LRK1-F1
#
_entry.id   AF-A0A9E2LRK1-F1
#
_cell.length_a   1.000
_cell.length_b   1.000
_cell.length_c   1.000
_cell.angle_alpha   90.00
_cell.angle_beta   90.00
_cell.angle_gamma   90.00
#
_symmetry.space_group_name_H-M   'P 1'
#
loop_
_entity.id
_entity.type
_entity.pdbx_description
1 polymer ?
#
loop_
_entity_poly.entity_id
_entity_poly.type
_entity_poly.pdbx_seq_one_letter_code
_entity_poly.pdbx_strand_id
1 'polypeptide(L)'
;MLNWKPELHAVGVADMDATHEDFVHELAALTKASDEDFPRRFHALALHTRAHFENEGRLMRACRFPAIGEHESDHQRILGELAQIGRGVAKGRLGLARAYVAVGLPDWFKTHLATMDSALAARLKAQGT
;
A
#
# COMPACT_ATOMS: atom_id res chain seq x y z
N MET A 1 9.35 9.41 9.00
CA MET A 1 9.09 7.96 8.91
C MET A 1 7.63 7.74 9.26
N LEU A 2 6.89 7.03 8.41
CA LEU A 2 5.49 6.71 8.64
C LEU A 2 5.38 5.65 9.74
N ASN A 3 4.49 5.86 10.71
CA ASN A 3 4.21 4.93 11.80
C ASN A 3 2.69 4.76 11.91
N TRP A 4 2.23 3.55 12.15
CA TRP A 4 0.80 3.28 12.29
C TRP A 4 0.25 4.00 13.53
N LYS A 5 -0.90 4.62 13.34
CA LYS A 5 -1.64 5.37 14.35
C LYS A 5 -3.11 5.23 14.00
N PRO A 6 -3.89 4.39 14.69
CA PRO A 6 -5.29 4.15 14.34
C PRO A 6 -6.11 5.43 14.20
N GLU A 7 -5.85 6.43 15.05
CA GLU A 7 -6.53 7.72 15.05
C GLU A 7 -6.26 8.58 13.79
N LEU A 8 -5.21 8.28 13.03
CA LEU A 8 -4.87 8.97 11.78
C LEU A 8 -5.05 8.12 10.53
N HIS A 9 -4.99 6.80 10.66
CA HIS A 9 -4.88 5.90 9.51
C HIS A 9 -5.99 4.86 9.39
N ALA A 10 -6.72 4.55 10.48
CA ALA A 10 -7.83 3.62 10.36
C ALA A 10 -8.99 4.26 9.59
N VAL A 11 -9.49 3.56 8.58
CA VAL A 11 -10.68 3.94 7.81
C VAL A 11 -11.96 3.31 8.38
N GLY A 12 -11.83 2.42 9.37
CA GLY A 12 -12.95 1.84 10.11
C GLY A 12 -13.59 0.65 9.39
N VAL A 13 -12.80 -0.07 8.60
CA VAL A 13 -13.15 -1.35 7.99
C VAL A 13 -12.03 -2.31 8.38
N ALA A 14 -12.31 -3.23 9.30
CA ALA A 14 -11.28 -4.02 10.01
C ALA A 14 -10.28 -4.70 9.07
N ASP A 15 -10.77 -5.31 7.99
CA ASP A 15 -9.91 -5.98 7.01
C ASP A 15 -9.00 -4.99 6.25
N MET A 16 -9.48 -3.78 5.94
CA MET A 16 -8.66 -2.74 5.32
C MET A 16 -7.62 -2.22 6.31
N ASP A 17 -8.06 -1.89 7.53
CA ASP A 17 -7.20 -1.36 8.60
C ASP A 17 -6.04 -2.32 8.91
N ALA A 18 -6.29 -3.63 8.94
CA ALA A 18 -5.26 -4.64 9.13
C ALA A 18 -4.21 -4.63 8.00
N THR A 19 -4.66 -4.60 6.73
CA THR A 19 -3.73 -4.54 5.58
C THR A 19 -2.95 -3.22 5.52
N HIS A 20 -3.57 -2.12 5.92
CA HIS A 20 -2.91 -0.81 6.00
C HIS A 20 -1.85 -0.78 7.11
N GLU A 21 -2.15 -1.34 8.27
CA GLU A 21 -1.21 -1.47 9.38
C GLU A 21 0.01 -2.32 8.99
N ASP A 22 -0.22 -3.49 8.38
CA ASP A 22 0.83 -4.38 7.88
C ASP A 22 1.72 -3.68 6.83
N PHE A 23 1.13 -2.92 5.91
CA PHE A 23 1.88 -2.12 4.95
C PHE A 23 2.81 -1.10 5.63
N VAL A 24 2.30 -0.37 6.62
CA VAL A 24 3.09 0.62 7.37
C VAL A 24 4.21 -0.06 8.16
N HIS A 25 3.96 -1.22 8.76
CA HIS A 25 4.97 -2.00 9.46
C HIS A 25 6.08 -2.51 8.53
N GLU A 26 5.73 -3.01 7.34
CA GLU A 26 6.73 -3.47 6.37
C GLU A 26 7.57 -2.31 5.81
N LEU A 27 6.96 -1.15 5.53
CA LEU A 27 7.71 0.06 5.20
C LEU A 27 8.68 0.43 6.33
N ALA A 28 8.22 0.37 7.58
CA ALA A 28 9.04 0.70 8.74
C ALA A 28 10.21 -0.28 8.95
N ALA A 29 9.99 -1.56 8.66
CA ALA A 29 11.04 -2.58 8.72
C ALA A 29 12.07 -2.39 7.58
N LEU A 30 11.61 -2.04 6.39
CA LEU A 30 12.48 -1.82 5.22
C LEU A 30 13.44 -0.64 5.37
N THR A 31 13.02 0.45 6.02
CA THR A 31 13.92 1.59 6.25
C THR A 31 15.08 1.24 7.19
N LYS A 32 14.90 0.23 8.06
CA LYS A 32 15.89 -0.28 9.00
C LYS A 32 16.65 -1.51 8.51
N ALA A 33 16.26 -2.06 7.35
CA ALA A 33 16.83 -3.29 6.83
C ALA A 33 18.29 -3.10 6.36
N SER A 34 19.13 -4.10 6.67
CA SER A 34 20.49 -4.21 6.09
C SER A 34 20.42 -4.37 4.57
N ASP A 35 21.53 -4.12 3.88
CA ASP A 35 21.60 -4.34 2.43
C ASP A 35 21.36 -5.80 2.04
N GLU A 36 21.69 -6.74 2.92
CA GLU A 36 21.46 -8.18 2.73
C GLU A 36 19.97 -8.54 2.84
N ASP A 37 19.26 -7.99 3.83
CA ASP A 37 17.83 -8.28 4.06
C ASP A 37 16.91 -7.49 3.13
N PHE A 38 17.35 -6.33 2.65
CA PHE A 38 16.50 -5.39 1.92
C PHE A 38 15.82 -6.03 0.69
N PRO A 39 16.52 -6.78 -0.19
CA PRO A 39 15.87 -7.40 -1.36
C PRO A 39 14.70 -8.32 -1.01
N ARG A 40 14.87 -9.17 0.00
CA ARG A 40 13.83 -10.11 0.45
C ARG A 40 12.63 -9.36 1.00
N ARG A 41 12.85 -8.34 1.84
CA ARG A 41 11.78 -7.51 2.40
C ARG A 41 11.07 -6.66 1.34
N PHE A 42 11.81 -6.13 0.36
CA PHE A 42 11.23 -5.34 -0.72
C PHE A 42 10.30 -6.20 -1.59
N HIS A 43 10.70 -7.46 -1.83
CA HIS A 43 9.84 -8.42 -2.51
C HIS A 43 8.59 -8.76 -1.69
N ALA A 44 8.72 -8.95 -0.37
CA ALA A 44 7.60 -9.19 0.52
C ALA A 44 6.61 -8.01 0.53
N LEU A 45 7.10 -6.77 0.58
CA LEU A 45 6.28 -5.56 0.44
C LEU A 45 5.50 -5.58 -0.88
N ALA A 46 6.16 -5.89 -2.00
CA ALA A 46 5.49 -5.92 -3.31
C ALA A 46 4.43 -7.03 -3.42
N LEU A 47 4.60 -8.15 -2.70
CA LEU A 47 3.59 -9.21 -2.58
C LEU A 47 2.41 -8.74 -1.72
N HIS A 48 2.70 -8.16 -0.57
CA HIS A 48 1.71 -7.60 0.35
C HIS A 48 0.83 -6.55 -0.37
N THR A 49 1.45 -5.54 -1.00
CA THR A 49 0.74 -4.46 -1.70
C THR A 49 -0.17 -5.00 -2.80
N ARG A 50 0.24 -6.04 -3.54
CA ARG A 50 -0.63 -6.68 -4.53
C ARG A 50 -1.83 -7.37 -3.89
N ALA A 51 -1.61 -8.14 -2.82
CA ALA A 51 -2.71 -8.82 -2.12
C ALA A 51 -3.70 -7.83 -1.50
N HIS A 52 -3.19 -6.72 -0.95
CA HIS A 52 -3.98 -5.58 -0.46
C HIS A 52 -4.86 -5.00 -1.59
N PHE A 53 -4.28 -4.62 -2.72
CA PHE A 53 -5.04 -4.07 -3.85
C PHE A 53 -6.04 -5.06 -4.46
N GLU A 54 -5.69 -6.35 -4.54
CA GLU A 54 -6.63 -7.39 -4.96
C GLU A 54 -7.83 -7.51 -4.01
N ASN A 55 -7.61 -7.31 -2.70
CA ASN A 55 -8.67 -7.29 -1.71
C ASN A 55 -9.60 -6.09 -1.88
N GLU A 56 -9.05 -4.88 -1.97
CA GLU A 56 -9.84 -3.67 -2.21
C GLU A 56 -10.58 -3.73 -3.54
N GLY A 57 -9.98 -4.29 -4.60
CA GLY A 57 -10.67 -4.55 -5.86
C GLY A 57 -11.90 -5.45 -5.68
N ARG A 58 -11.81 -6.50 -4.86
CA ARG A 58 -12.97 -7.35 -4.54
C ARG A 58 -14.05 -6.55 -3.80
N LEU A 59 -13.67 -5.75 -2.82
CA LEU A 59 -14.58 -4.89 -2.06
C LEU A 59 -15.26 -3.85 -2.96
N MET A 60 -14.51 -3.16 -3.82
CA MET A 60 -15.03 -2.19 -4.78
C MET A 60 -16.04 -2.80 -5.73
N ARG A 61 -15.76 -4.00 -6.27
CA ARG A 61 -16.72 -4.73 -7.10
C ARG A 61 -17.98 -5.14 -6.34
N ALA A 62 -17.83 -5.66 -5.12
CA ALA A 62 -18.94 -6.09 -4.28
C ALA A 62 -19.90 -4.93 -3.96
N CYS A 63 -19.37 -3.74 -3.66
CA CYS A 63 -20.17 -2.57 -3.30
C CYS A 63 -20.58 -1.69 -4.50
N ARG A 64 -20.23 -2.11 -5.73
CA ARG A 64 -20.43 -1.34 -6.98
C ARG A 64 -19.86 0.07 -6.83
N PHE A 65 -18.59 0.16 -6.41
CA PHE A 65 -17.91 1.43 -6.17
C PHE A 65 -17.83 2.26 -7.47
N PRO A 66 -18.34 3.51 -7.48
CA PRO A 66 -18.43 4.29 -8.72
C PRO A 66 -17.07 4.64 -9.35
N ALA A 67 -16.04 4.90 -8.54
CA ALA A 67 -14.72 5.33 -8.98
C ALA A 67 -13.70 4.18 -9.01
N ILE A 68 -14.16 2.96 -9.31
CA ILE A 68 -13.29 1.77 -9.35
C ILE A 68 -12.17 1.92 -10.39
N GLY A 69 -12.43 2.58 -11.53
CA GLY A 69 -11.44 2.76 -12.59
C GLY A 69 -10.27 3.64 -12.16
N GLU A 70 -10.57 4.79 -11.55
CA GLU A 70 -9.55 5.70 -11.02
C GLU A 70 -8.74 5.07 -9.89
N HIS A 71 -9.42 4.36 -8.99
CA HIS A 71 -8.79 3.69 -7.85
C HIS A 71 -7.85 2.56 -8.34
N GLU A 72 -8.33 1.63 -9.17
CA GLU A 72 -7.50 0.55 -9.71
C GLU A 72 -6.36 1.08 -10.58
N SER A 73 -6.54 2.19 -11.30
CA SER A 73 -5.46 2.82 -12.07
C SER A 73 -4.32 3.30 -11.17
N ASP A 74 -4.63 3.87 -10.00
CA ASP A 74 -3.61 4.30 -9.05
C ASP A 74 -2.88 3.10 -8.43
N HIS A 75 -3.61 2.02 -8.12
CA HIS A 75 -3.01 0.75 -7.70
C HIS A 75 -2.05 0.18 -8.74
N GLN A 76 -2.46 0.13 -10.01
CA GLN A 76 -1.61 -0.38 -11.10
C GLN A 76 -0.35 0.48 -11.29
N ARG A 77 -0.44 1.80 -11.10
CA ARG A 77 0.73 2.69 -11.12
C ARG A 77 1.75 2.28 -10.05
N ILE A 78 1.31 2.06 -8.81
CA ILE A 78 2.18 1.65 -7.70
C ILE A 78 2.77 0.26 -7.92
N LEU A 79 1.98 -0.70 -8.41
CA LEU A 79 2.50 -2.03 -8.75
C LEU A 79 3.57 -1.96 -9.86
N GLY A 80 3.37 -1.09 -10.85
CA GLY A 80 4.35 -0.83 -11.91
C GLY A 80 5.65 -0.22 -11.38
N GLU A 81 5.55 0.77 -10.48
CA GLU A 81 6.70 1.40 -9.81
C GLU A 81 7.48 0.37 -8.98
N LEU A 82 6.80 -0.42 -8.13
CA LEU A 82 7.39 -1.49 -7.34
C LEU A 82 8.09 -2.54 -8.22
N ALA A 83 7.47 -2.95 -9.32
CA ALA A 83 8.06 -3.90 -10.26
C ALA A 83 9.32 -3.33 -10.94
N GLN A 84 9.28 -2.08 -11.38
CA GLN A 84 10.42 -1.42 -12.02
C GLN A 84 11.59 -1.24 -11.04
N ILE A 85 11.32 -0.74 -9.84
CA ILE A 85 12.32 -0.56 -8.79
C ILE A 85 12.88 -1.91 -8.34
N GLY A 86 12.03 -2.92 -8.21
CA GLY A 86 12.41 -4.29 -7.87
C GLY A 86 13.42 -4.91 -8.85
N ARG A 87 13.35 -4.58 -10.15
CA ARG A 87 14.39 -4.99 -11.12
C ARG A 87 15.77 -4.39 -10.81
N GLY A 88 15.81 -3.19 -10.23
CA GLY A 88 17.04 -2.56 -9.75
C GLY A 88 17.58 -3.25 -8.50
N VAL A 89 16.70 -3.55 -7.55
CA VAL A 89 17.01 -4.28 -6.31
C VAL A 89 17.62 -5.65 -6.63
N ALA A 90 17.04 -6.41 -7.58
CA ALA A 90 17.56 -7.70 -8.02
C ALA A 90 18.97 -7.62 -8.65
N LYS A 91 19.43 -6.42 -9.04
CA LYS A 91 20.77 -6.14 -9.57
C LYS A 91 21.69 -5.49 -8.52
N GLY A 92 21.32 -5.50 -7.25
CA GLY A 92 22.07 -4.88 -6.15
C GLY A 92 21.97 -3.35 -6.10
N ARG A 93 21.09 -2.73 -6.88
CA ARG A 93 20.94 -1.26 -6.92
C ARG A 93 19.89 -0.81 -5.92
N LEU A 94 20.28 -0.64 -4.67
CA LEU A 94 19.36 -0.38 -3.57
C LEU A 94 18.96 1.09 -3.40
N GLY A 95 19.78 2.04 -3.87
CA GLY A 95 19.60 3.47 -3.58
C GLY A 95 18.21 4.01 -3.94
N LEU A 96 17.72 3.73 -5.16
CA LEU A 96 16.39 4.15 -5.60
C LEU A 96 15.28 3.51 -4.75
N ALA A 97 15.40 2.22 -4.45
CA ALA A 97 14.40 1.50 -3.66
C ALA A 97 14.34 2.02 -2.22
N ARG A 98 15.50 2.32 -1.61
CA ARG A 98 15.58 2.91 -0.28
C ARG A 98 14.94 4.30 -0.24
N ALA A 99 15.20 5.14 -1.24
CA ALA A 99 14.57 6.45 -1.35
C ALA A 99 13.04 6.35 -1.53
N TYR A 100 12.58 5.42 -2.38
CA TYR A 100 11.17 5.20 -2.63
C TYR A 100 10.43 4.69 -1.38
N VAL A 101 11.00 3.75 -0.64
CA VAL A 101 10.42 3.26 0.63
C VAL A 101 10.45 4.33 1.72
N ALA A 102 11.48 5.18 1.77
CA ALA A 102 11.59 6.21 2.80
C ALA A 102 10.67 7.42 2.57
N VAL A 103 10.34 7.74 1.31
CA VAL A 103 9.63 8.98 0.93
C VAL A 103 8.44 8.68 0.02
N GLY A 104 8.69 8.11 -1.16
CA GLY A 104 7.67 7.95 -2.21
C GLY A 104 6.44 7.16 -1.78
N LEU A 105 6.62 5.94 -1.25
CA LEU A 105 5.51 5.11 -0.77
C LEU A 105 4.77 5.72 0.43
N PRO A 106 5.45 6.21 1.48
CA PRO A 106 4.78 6.92 2.57
C PRO A 106 3.93 8.10 2.12
N ASP A 107 4.39 8.91 1.18
CA ASP A 107 3.65 10.10 0.75
C ASP A 107 2.47 9.73 -0.14
N TRP A 108 2.65 8.78 -1.06
CA TRP A 108 1.54 8.19 -1.82
C TRP A 108 0.48 7.61 -0.88
N PHE A 109 0.88 6.78 0.09
CA PHE A 109 -0.03 6.09 0.97
C PHE A 109 -0.90 7.06 1.77
N LYS A 110 -0.33 8.14 2.34
CA LYS A 110 -1.10 9.16 3.05
C LYS A 110 -2.18 9.78 2.16
N THR A 111 -1.84 10.11 0.91
CA THR A 111 -2.80 10.71 -0.02
C THR A 111 -3.86 9.69 -0.45
N HIS A 112 -3.46 8.48 -0.79
CA HIS A 112 -4.36 7.41 -1.22
C HIS A 112 -5.36 7.05 -0.12
N LEU A 113 -4.86 6.86 1.11
CA LEU A 113 -5.64 6.58 2.30
C LEU A 113 -6.68 7.67 2.59
N ALA A 114 -6.25 8.93 2.60
CA ALA A 114 -7.10 10.09 2.91
C ALA A 114 -8.14 10.41 1.83
N THR A 115 -8.04 9.81 0.64
CA THR A 115 -8.91 10.12 -0.50
C THR A 115 -9.65 8.88 -1.02
N MET A 116 -8.94 7.95 -1.63
CA MET A 116 -9.50 6.79 -2.32
C MET A 116 -9.98 5.73 -1.33
N ASP A 117 -9.15 5.34 -0.35
CA ASP A 117 -9.50 4.29 0.61
C ASP A 117 -10.61 4.75 1.56
N SER A 118 -10.52 6.00 2.02
CA SER A 118 -11.57 6.62 2.83
C SER A 118 -12.92 6.64 2.11
N ALA A 119 -12.94 6.89 0.80
CA ALA A 119 -14.16 6.85 -0.01
C ALA A 119 -14.72 5.43 -0.14
N LEU A 120 -13.87 4.43 -0.35
CA LEU A 120 -14.26 3.02 -0.38
C LEU A 120 -14.84 2.59 0.97
N ALA A 121 -14.14 2.89 2.07
CA ALA A 121 -14.59 2.57 3.41
C ALA A 121 -15.93 3.22 3.75
N ALA A 122 -16.13 4.49 3.39
CA ALA A 122 -17.41 5.17 3.55
C ALA A 122 -18.54 4.46 2.79
N ARG A 123 -18.27 3.99 1.56
CA ARG A 123 -19.23 3.23 0.76
C ARG A 123 -19.58 1.87 1.39
N LEU A 124 -18.59 1.14 1.89
CA LEU A 124 -18.77 -0.16 2.55
C LEU A 124 -19.63 -0.01 3.81
N LYS A 125 -19.31 0.96 4.67
CA LYS A 125 -20.08 1.27 5.88
C LYS A 125 -21.54 1.64 5.57
N ALA A 126 -21.76 2.40 4.49
CA ALA A 126 -23.11 2.76 4.05
C ALA A 126 -23.95 1.57 3.53
N GLN A 127 -23.33 0.45 3.17
CA GLN A 127 -24.03 -0.76 2.71
C GLN A 127 -24.38 -1.74 3.82
N GLY A 128 -24.01 -1.48 5.07
CA GLY A 128 -24.46 -2.25 6.22
C GLY A 128 -23.61 -3.48 6.50
N THR A 129 -22.35 -3.26 6.86
CA THR A 129 -21.60 -4.14 7.77
C THR A 129 -21.38 -3.40 9.08
#